data_AF-A0A428RWK9-F1
#
_entry.id   AF-A0A428RWK9-F1
#
_cell.length_a   1.000
_cell.length_b   1.000
_cell.length_c   1.000
_cell.angle_alpha   90.00
_cell.angle_beta   90.00
_cell.angle_gamma   90.00
#
_symmetry.space_group_name_H-M   'P 1'
#
loop_
_entity.id
_entity.type
_entity.pdbx_description
1 polymer ?
#
loop_
_entity_poly.entity_id
_entity_poly.type
_entity_poly.pdbx_seq_one_letter_code
_entity_poly.pdbx_strand_id
1 'polypeptide(L)'
;MPRAKAKDPQDLNTVKIDTSVESPNEHRKATDWTILPHELFNEKDDKGELVKLIVPDGHDIAGYHIRFRIKWTIDSSDKEPADKEWKEGLFIERDAQFVDEGKVLVYWKELGGRDGVSGIPEDYCHVLRILEKGKKPKRGKVKYKLQFVGYSAEKSEVEHWTRAELKYNFPELLAEWEGKDG
;
A
#
# COMPACT_ATOMS: atom_id res chain seq x y z
N MET A 1 -10.35 -21.10 28.55
CA MET A 1 -9.04 -21.50 27.99
C MET A 1 -8.41 -20.28 27.35
N PRO A 2 -7.20 -19.86 27.76
CA PRO A 2 -6.54 -18.74 27.13
C PRO A 2 -6.13 -19.20 25.72
N ARG A 3 -6.84 -18.72 24.70
CA ARG A 3 -6.36 -18.80 23.32
C ARG A 3 -5.07 -17.99 23.29
N ALA A 4 -3.96 -18.61 22.89
CA ALA A 4 -2.74 -17.88 22.56
C ALA A 4 -3.17 -16.71 21.66
N LYS A 5 -2.84 -15.48 22.06
CA LYS A 5 -3.01 -14.32 21.20
C LYS A 5 -2.25 -14.66 19.92
N ALA A 6 -2.93 -14.68 18.77
CA ALA A 6 -2.25 -14.75 17.49
C ALA A 6 -1.14 -13.68 17.53
N LYS A 7 0.11 -14.07 17.25
CA LYS A 7 1.21 -13.12 17.13
C LYS A 7 0.78 -12.04 16.15
N ASP A 8 0.97 -10.82 16.56
CA ASP A 8 0.56 -9.61 15.86
C ASP A 8 1.32 -9.50 14.52
N PRO A 9 0.64 -9.42 13.37
CA PRO A 9 1.28 -9.32 12.06
C PRO A 9 1.97 -7.97 11.81
N GLN A 10 1.81 -6.98 12.69
CA GLN A 10 2.41 -5.64 12.58
C GLN A 10 3.34 -5.27 13.76
N ASP A 11 3.24 -5.94 14.92
CA ASP A 11 4.24 -5.89 16.02
C ASP A 11 5.46 -6.77 15.66
N LEU A 12 6.09 -6.40 14.55
CA LEU A 12 7.26 -7.07 14.04
C LEU A 12 8.47 -6.48 14.78
N ASN A 13 9.11 -7.32 15.61
CA ASN A 13 10.26 -6.93 16.44
C ASN A 13 11.49 -6.52 15.62
N THR A 14 11.51 -6.86 14.34
CA THR A 14 12.61 -6.59 13.43
C THR A 14 12.17 -5.60 12.37
N VAL A 15 12.96 -4.54 12.26
CA VAL A 15 12.78 -3.47 11.28
C VAL A 15 14.01 -3.41 10.38
N LYS A 16 13.81 -3.30 9.06
CA LYS A 16 14.90 -3.23 8.08
C LYS A 16 14.63 -2.12 7.06
N ILE A 17 15.67 -1.38 6.69
CA ILE A 17 15.57 -0.43 5.58
C ILE A 17 15.59 -1.23 4.27
N ASP A 18 14.57 -1.03 3.44
CA ASP A 18 14.45 -1.64 2.14
C ASP A 18 14.95 -0.67 1.06
N THR A 19 16.14 -0.95 0.52
CA THR A 19 16.73 -0.21 -0.60
C THR A 19 16.63 -0.99 -1.92
N SER A 20 15.83 -2.05 -1.97
CA SER A 20 15.64 -2.88 -3.18
C SER A 20 14.50 -2.38 -4.07
N VAL A 21 13.79 -1.34 -3.63
CA VAL A 21 12.73 -0.64 -4.36
C VAL A 21 13.13 0.81 -4.58
N GLU A 22 12.63 1.36 -5.67
CA GLU A 22 12.79 2.77 -6.03
C GLU A 22 11.98 3.67 -5.10
N SER A 23 12.46 4.89 -4.89
CA SER A 23 11.76 5.89 -4.06
C SER A 23 10.45 6.32 -4.74
N PRO A 24 9.34 6.48 -3.98
CA PRO A 24 8.10 7.07 -4.51
C PRO A 24 8.31 8.47 -5.11
N ASN A 25 9.31 9.22 -4.65
CA ASN A 25 9.63 10.54 -5.19
C ASN A 25 10.19 10.47 -6.61
N GLU A 26 10.89 9.39 -6.98
CA GLU A 26 11.32 9.19 -8.36
C GLU A 26 10.12 8.88 -9.26
N HIS A 27 9.16 8.09 -8.77
CA HIS A 27 7.96 7.77 -9.53
C HIS A 27 7.11 9.02 -9.82
N ARG A 28 6.99 9.93 -8.85
CA ARG A 28 6.25 11.20 -9.01
C ARG A 28 6.84 12.14 -10.07
N LYS A 29 8.11 11.96 -10.45
CA LYS A 29 8.75 12.73 -11.52
C LYS A 29 8.44 12.18 -12.91
N ALA A 30 7.91 10.96 -13.00
CA ALA A 30 7.61 10.33 -14.28
C ALA A 30 6.55 11.13 -15.05
N THR A 31 6.84 11.40 -16.31
CA THR A 31 5.91 12.01 -17.26
C THR A 31 5.01 10.96 -17.90
N ASP A 32 5.53 9.74 -18.05
CA ASP A 32 4.75 8.56 -18.42
C ASP A 32 5.35 7.28 -17.81
N TRP A 33 4.51 6.27 -17.60
CA TRP A 33 4.89 5.00 -17.01
C TRP A 33 3.84 3.91 -17.23
N THR A 34 4.29 2.66 -17.21
CA THR A 34 3.44 1.46 -17.26
C THR A 34 3.88 0.42 -16.24
N ILE A 35 2.91 -0.31 -15.71
CA ILE A 35 3.15 -1.51 -14.90
C ILE A 35 3.46 -2.65 -15.86
N LEU A 36 4.52 -3.40 -15.57
CA LEU A 36 4.90 -4.63 -16.25
C LEU A 36 4.38 -5.82 -15.39
N PRO A 37 5.18 -6.78 -14.85
CA PRO A 37 4.66 -7.73 -13.87
C PRO A 37 4.62 -7.17 -12.45
N HIS A 38 3.81 -7.83 -11.61
CA HIS A 38 3.82 -7.68 -10.16
C HIS A 38 4.43 -8.93 -9.51
N GLU A 39 4.92 -8.79 -8.29
CA GLU A 39 5.38 -9.90 -7.47
C GLU A 39 4.92 -9.74 -6.02
N LEU A 40 4.58 -10.85 -5.38
CA LEU A 40 4.39 -10.92 -3.93
C LEU A 40 5.76 -10.92 -3.25
N PHE A 41 5.92 -10.04 -2.28
CA PHE A 41 7.14 -9.94 -1.50
C PHE A 41 6.85 -9.98 0.00
N ASN A 42 7.72 -10.65 0.74
CA ASN A 42 7.81 -10.57 2.18
C ASN A 42 9.26 -10.85 2.62
N GLU A 43 9.74 -10.13 3.63
CA GLU A 43 11.01 -10.41 4.29
C GLU A 43 10.75 -11.16 5.59
N LYS A 44 11.61 -12.12 5.93
CA LYS A 44 11.59 -12.83 7.20
C LYS A 44 12.93 -12.70 7.92
N ASP A 45 12.91 -12.68 9.25
CA ASP A 45 14.10 -12.69 10.08
C ASP A 45 14.70 -14.12 10.15
N ASP A 46 15.82 -14.27 10.87
CA ASP A 46 16.51 -15.55 11.06
C ASP A 46 15.64 -16.60 11.81
N LYS A 47 14.53 -16.18 12.41
CA LYS A 47 13.56 -17.04 13.10
C LYS A 47 12.33 -17.36 12.25
N GLY A 48 12.28 -16.86 11.02
CA GLY A 48 11.17 -17.05 10.08
C GLY A 48 9.96 -16.15 10.35
N GLU A 49 10.09 -15.15 11.22
CA GLU A 49 9.04 -14.18 11.52
C GLU A 49 9.09 -13.03 10.50
N LEU A 50 7.95 -12.43 10.18
CA LEU A 50 7.89 -11.33 9.21
C LEU A 50 8.66 -10.09 9.73
N VAL A 51 9.24 -9.33 8.80
CA VAL A 51 9.98 -8.09 9.10
C VAL A 51 9.16 -6.87 8.65
N LYS A 52 9.20 -5.79 9.45
CA LYS A 52 8.68 -4.48 9.02
C LYS A 52 9.75 -3.79 8.17
N LEU A 53 9.39 -3.39 6.96
CA LEU A 53 10.28 -2.70 6.04
C LEU A 53 10.05 -1.19 6.11
N ILE A 54 11.13 -0.44 6.32
CA ILE A 54 11.17 1.01 6.16
C ILE A 54 11.55 1.30 4.72
N VAL A 55 10.67 2.01 4.03
CA VAL A 55 10.86 2.41 2.63
C VAL A 55 11.30 3.87 2.62
N PRO A 56 12.52 4.19 2.15
CA PRO A 56 12.96 5.57 2.05
C PRO A 56 11.94 6.44 1.29
N ASP A 57 11.59 7.60 1.84
CA ASP A 57 10.58 8.54 1.33
C ASP A 57 9.13 8.00 1.21
N GLY A 58 8.89 6.76 1.62
CA GLY A 58 7.59 6.11 1.65
C GLY A 58 7.08 5.90 3.07
N HIS A 59 5.90 5.27 3.18
CA HIS A 59 5.44 4.76 4.47
C HIS A 59 6.04 3.37 4.72
N ASP A 60 6.10 2.95 5.99
CA ASP A 60 6.56 1.60 6.32
C ASP A 60 5.55 0.53 5.86
N ILE A 61 6.04 -0.71 5.70
CA ILE A 61 5.22 -1.86 5.30
C ILE A 61 5.54 -3.05 6.18
N ALA A 62 4.51 -3.64 6.79
CA ALA A 62 4.65 -4.86 7.57
C ALA A 62 4.17 -6.08 6.78
N GLY A 63 4.98 -7.13 6.73
CA GLY A 63 4.56 -8.42 6.16
C GLY A 63 4.42 -8.42 4.63
N TYR A 64 3.44 -9.19 4.14
CA TYR A 64 3.21 -9.46 2.71
C TYR A 64 2.76 -8.22 1.96
N HIS A 65 3.43 -7.85 0.87
CA HIS A 65 3.04 -6.72 0.02
C HIS A 65 3.37 -7.00 -1.44
N ILE A 66 2.83 -6.18 -2.34
CA ILE A 66 3.10 -6.27 -3.77
C ILE A 66 4.16 -5.26 -4.19
N ARG A 67 5.09 -5.73 -5.03
CA ARG A 67 6.01 -4.89 -5.79
C ARG A 67 5.62 -4.93 -7.26
N PHE A 68 5.53 -3.75 -7.87
CA PHE A 68 5.35 -3.58 -9.29
C PHE A 68 6.69 -3.34 -9.95
N ARG A 69 6.98 -4.09 -11.01
CA ARG A 69 8.00 -3.69 -11.97
C ARG A 69 7.38 -2.62 -12.85
N ILE A 70 7.94 -1.42 -12.81
CA ILE A 70 7.46 -0.27 -13.56
C ILE A 70 8.52 0.15 -14.56
N LYS A 71 8.08 0.47 -15.77
CA LYS A 71 8.86 1.16 -16.78
C LYS A 71 8.37 2.59 -16.87
N TRP A 72 9.26 3.57 -16.71
CA TRP A 72 8.89 4.99 -16.70
C TRP A 72 9.87 5.87 -17.45
N THR A 73 9.43 7.06 -17.83
CA THR A 73 10.27 8.11 -18.39
C THR A 73 9.98 9.43 -17.70
N ILE A 74 11.00 10.28 -17.62
CA ILE A 74 10.86 11.69 -17.20
C ILE A 74 10.97 12.64 -18.40
N ASP A 75 11.14 12.09 -19.61
CA ASP A 75 11.23 12.86 -20.84
C ASP A 75 9.84 13.42 -21.18
N SER A 76 9.68 14.72 -20.98
CA SER A 76 8.47 15.48 -21.29
C SER A 76 8.40 15.95 -22.74
N SER A 77 9.41 15.66 -23.57
CA SER A 77 9.42 16.06 -24.98
C SER A 77 8.39 15.29 -25.81
N ASP A 78 8.05 15.86 -26.95
CA ASP A 78 7.12 15.30 -27.95
C ASP A 78 7.75 14.20 -28.82
N LYS A 79 8.90 13.64 -28.40
CA LYS A 79 9.49 12.49 -29.09
C LYS A 79 8.52 11.31 -29.09
N GLU A 80 8.60 10.49 -30.14
CA GLU A 80 7.91 9.21 -30.19
C GLU A 80 8.31 8.34 -28.98
N PRO A 81 7.40 7.52 -28.42
CA PRO A 81 7.71 6.70 -27.24
C PRO A 81 8.94 5.82 -27.40
N ALA A 82 9.25 5.35 -28.62
CA ALA A 82 10.42 4.53 -28.91
C ALA A 82 11.76 5.29 -28.75
N ASP A 83 11.73 6.62 -28.88
CA ASP A 83 12.92 7.49 -28.83
C ASP A 83 13.12 8.16 -27.46
N LYS A 84 12.20 7.92 -26.52
CA LYS A 84 12.32 8.41 -25.14
C LYS A 84 13.29 7.55 -24.35
N GLU A 85 13.98 8.18 -23.40
CA GLU A 85 14.80 7.44 -22.43
C GLU A 85 13.88 6.82 -21.37
N TRP A 86 13.82 5.49 -21.36
CA TRP A 86 13.04 4.73 -20.39
C TRP A 86 13.94 4.12 -19.32
N LYS A 87 13.45 4.16 -18.09
CA LYS A 87 14.01 3.49 -16.92
C LYS A 87 13.09 2.36 -16.48
N GLU A 88 13.65 1.39 -15.77
CA GLU A 88 12.92 0.26 -15.19
C GLU A 88 13.40 -0.03 -13.78
N GLY A 89 12.51 -0.52 -12.93
CA GLY A 89 12.73 -0.63 -11.49
C GLY A 89 11.50 -1.15 -10.76
N LEU A 90 11.67 -1.44 -9.47
CA LEU A 90 10.63 -1.98 -8.61
C LEU A 90 10.05 -0.88 -7.73
N PHE A 91 8.74 -0.75 -7.69
CA PHE A 91 8.04 0.15 -6.78
C PHE A 91 7.03 -0.64 -5.96
N ILE A 92 6.71 -0.14 -4.78
CA ILE A 92 5.65 -0.72 -3.98
C ILE A 92 4.29 -0.33 -4.56
N GLU A 93 3.35 -1.28 -4.57
CA GLU A 93 1.97 -1.07 -5.05
C GLU A 93 1.30 0.16 -4.42
N ARG A 94 1.36 0.28 -3.09
CA ARG A 94 0.82 1.42 -2.33
C ARG A 94 1.33 2.75 -2.88
N ASP A 95 2.64 2.83 -3.11
CA ASP A 95 3.30 4.05 -3.54
C ASP A 95 2.96 4.39 -4.99
N ALA A 96 2.88 3.38 -5.86
CA ALA A 96 2.37 3.54 -7.22
C ALA A 96 0.90 4.01 -7.23
N GLN A 97 0.06 3.48 -6.34
CA GLN A 97 -1.35 3.88 -6.24
C GLN A 97 -1.51 5.33 -5.74
N PHE A 98 -0.59 5.81 -4.90
CA PHE A 98 -0.58 7.23 -4.53
C PHE A 98 -0.19 8.15 -5.69
N VAL A 99 0.58 7.67 -6.66
CA VAL A 99 0.97 8.45 -7.85
C VAL A 99 -0.17 8.48 -8.88
N ASP A 100 -0.70 7.32 -9.24
CA ASP A 100 -1.84 7.20 -10.16
C ASP A 100 -2.70 5.99 -9.76
N GLU A 101 -3.76 6.27 -9.00
CA GLU A 101 -4.72 5.25 -8.58
C GLU A 101 -5.39 4.60 -9.79
N GLY A 102 -5.70 5.37 -10.83
CA GLY A 102 -6.39 4.88 -12.02
C GLY A 102 -5.59 3.80 -12.75
N LYS A 103 -4.29 4.03 -12.98
CA LYS A 103 -3.41 3.05 -13.62
C LYS A 103 -3.31 1.74 -12.81
N VAL A 104 -3.19 1.81 -11.49
CA VAL A 104 -3.12 0.62 -10.62
C VAL A 104 -4.44 -0.17 -10.65
N LEU A 105 -5.59 0.51 -10.59
CA LEU A 105 -6.89 -0.16 -10.62
C LEU A 105 -7.17 -0.80 -11.98
N VAL A 106 -6.80 -0.15 -13.09
CA VAL A 106 -6.91 -0.73 -14.44
C VAL A 106 -6.06 -1.98 -14.54
N TYR A 107 -4.80 -1.93 -14.08
CA TYR A 107 -3.91 -3.08 -14.07
C TYR A 107 -4.52 -4.30 -13.37
N TRP A 108 -5.05 -4.11 -12.15
CA TRP A 108 -5.68 -5.22 -11.44
C TRP A 108 -6.95 -5.73 -12.11
N LYS A 109 -7.76 -4.83 -12.66
CA LYS A 109 -8.98 -5.20 -13.39
C LYS A 109 -8.68 -6.04 -14.63
N GLU A 110 -7.64 -5.68 -15.39
CA GLU A 110 -7.21 -6.44 -16.58
C GLU A 110 -6.75 -7.85 -16.23
N LEU A 111 -6.24 -8.07 -15.01
CA LEU A 111 -5.86 -9.38 -14.49
C LEU A 111 -7.02 -10.15 -13.83
N GLY A 112 -8.25 -9.64 -13.88
CA GLY A 112 -9.43 -10.28 -13.29
C GLY A 112 -9.69 -9.95 -11.82
N GLY A 113 -9.01 -8.92 -11.29
CA GLY A 113 -9.14 -8.44 -9.92
C GLY A 113 -7.97 -8.87 -9.02
N ARG A 114 -7.60 -7.98 -8.09
CA ARG A 114 -6.42 -8.13 -7.22
C ARG A 114 -6.44 -9.39 -6.35
N ASP A 115 -7.58 -9.75 -5.79
CA ASP A 115 -7.72 -10.91 -4.88
C ASP A 115 -7.29 -12.21 -5.56
N GLY A 116 -7.60 -12.35 -6.85
CA GLY A 116 -7.34 -13.58 -7.59
C GLY A 116 -5.87 -13.77 -8.01
N VAL A 117 -5.07 -12.69 -8.04
CA VAL A 117 -3.73 -12.72 -8.64
C VAL A 117 -2.60 -12.23 -7.72
N SER A 118 -2.90 -11.43 -6.70
CA SER A 118 -1.87 -10.83 -5.83
C SER A 118 -1.09 -11.86 -5.01
N GLY A 119 -1.72 -12.99 -4.69
CA GLY A 119 -1.13 -14.01 -3.82
C GLY A 119 -0.99 -13.59 -2.36
N ILE A 120 -1.49 -12.40 -1.96
CA ILE A 120 -1.53 -11.99 -0.56
C ILE A 120 -2.49 -12.90 0.20
N PRO A 121 -2.11 -13.47 1.36
CA PRO A 121 -3.03 -14.28 2.15
C PRO A 121 -4.21 -13.44 2.67
N GLU A 122 -5.41 -14.02 2.73
CA GLU A 122 -6.66 -13.33 3.08
C GLU A 122 -6.63 -12.61 4.44
N ASP A 123 -5.80 -13.08 5.38
CA ASP A 123 -5.63 -12.47 6.70
C ASP A 123 -4.80 -11.17 6.68
N TYR A 124 -4.23 -10.80 5.53
CA TYR A 124 -3.39 -9.61 5.36
C TYR A 124 -4.08 -8.58 4.47
N CYS A 125 -4.14 -7.34 4.98
CA CYS A 125 -4.56 -6.18 4.20
C CYS A 125 -3.68 -4.98 4.54
N HIS A 126 -3.53 -4.08 3.57
CA HIS A 126 -2.82 -2.81 3.75
C HIS A 126 -3.80 -1.66 3.58
N VAL A 127 -3.84 -0.76 4.56
CA VAL A 127 -4.64 0.46 4.44
C VAL A 127 -3.82 1.49 3.66
N LEU A 128 -4.40 2.01 2.58
CA LEU A 128 -3.81 3.10 1.81
C LEU A 128 -4.00 4.42 2.56
N ARG A 129 -5.25 4.78 2.89
CA ARG A 129 -5.58 6.03 3.58
C ARG A 129 -6.91 5.96 4.32
N ILE A 130 -7.02 6.82 5.33
CA ILE A 130 -8.30 7.13 5.99
C ILE A 130 -9.02 8.19 5.15
N LEU A 131 -10.23 7.89 4.70
CA LEU A 131 -11.03 8.77 3.84
C LEU A 131 -11.85 9.76 4.68
N GLU A 132 -12.55 9.29 5.70
CA GLU A 132 -13.39 10.13 6.55
C GLU A 132 -13.65 9.50 7.92
N LYS A 133 -13.93 10.36 8.90
CA LYS A 133 -14.42 9.96 10.22
C LYS A 133 -15.95 9.99 10.25
N GLY A 134 -16.56 8.82 10.10
CA GLY A 134 -18.00 8.65 10.22
C GLY A 134 -18.48 8.68 11.68
N LYS A 135 -19.56 9.42 11.95
CA LYS A 135 -20.38 9.25 13.15
C LYS A 135 -21.49 8.25 12.85
N LYS A 136 -21.59 7.10 13.54
CA LYS A 136 -22.81 6.28 13.47
C LYS A 136 -23.94 6.99 14.24
N PRO A 137 -25.03 7.43 13.57
CA PRO A 137 -26.10 8.18 14.22
C PRO A 137 -26.80 7.40 15.35
N LYS A 138 -26.86 6.06 15.24
CA LYS A 138 -27.64 5.22 16.15
C LYS A 138 -26.87 4.66 17.37
N ARG A 139 -25.55 4.83 17.47
CA ARG A 139 -24.76 4.15 18.53
C ARG A 139 -23.59 4.97 19.10
N GLY A 140 -23.37 6.21 18.69
CA GLY A 140 -22.27 7.06 19.18
C GLY A 140 -20.85 6.52 18.90
N LYS A 141 -20.70 5.36 18.26
CA LYS A 141 -19.41 4.78 17.89
C LYS A 141 -18.88 5.46 16.64
N VAL A 142 -17.72 6.10 16.79
CA VAL A 142 -16.93 6.63 15.69
C VAL A 142 -16.33 5.47 14.90
N LYS A 143 -16.47 5.52 13.59
CA LYS A 143 -15.76 4.64 12.67
C LYS A 143 -15.09 5.47 11.59
N TYR A 144 -13.96 4.99 11.10
CA TYR A 144 -13.16 5.60 10.05
C TYR A 144 -13.38 4.79 8.79
N LYS A 145 -13.77 5.46 7.71
CA LYS A 145 -13.87 4.86 6.38
C LYS A 145 -12.47 4.78 5.78
N LEU A 146 -12.07 3.61 5.32
CA LEU A 146 -10.73 3.29 4.87
C LEU A 146 -10.72 2.88 3.41
N GLN A 147 -9.70 3.31 2.69
CA GLN A 147 -9.34 2.72 1.40
C GLN A 147 -8.17 1.76 1.61
N PHE A 148 -8.25 0.58 1.02
CA PHE A 148 -7.16 -0.38 1.01
C PHE A 148 -6.27 -0.23 -0.21
N VAL A 149 -5.02 -0.69 -0.08
CA VAL A 149 -4.07 -0.75 -1.19
C VAL A 149 -4.60 -1.73 -2.24
N GLY A 150 -4.64 -1.26 -3.49
CA GLY A 150 -5.10 -1.99 -4.66
C GLY A 150 -6.61 -1.97 -4.90
N TYR A 151 -7.37 -1.21 -4.11
CA TYR A 151 -8.83 -1.03 -4.28
C TYR A 151 -9.20 0.45 -4.37
N SER A 152 -10.35 0.72 -4.98
CA SER A 152 -10.83 2.09 -5.17
C SER A 152 -11.39 2.68 -3.87
N ALA A 153 -11.55 4.00 -3.84
CA ALA A 153 -12.26 4.70 -2.76
C ALA A 153 -13.80 4.57 -2.85
N GLU A 154 -14.31 3.74 -3.77
CA GLU A 154 -15.76 3.55 -3.95
C GLU A 154 -16.39 2.83 -2.77
N LYS A 155 -17.68 3.11 -2.55
CA LYS A 155 -18.40 2.63 -1.36
C LYS A 155 -18.42 1.10 -1.21
N SER A 156 -18.35 0.37 -2.32
CA SER A 156 -18.33 -1.10 -2.32
C SER A 156 -16.98 -1.70 -1.94
N GLU A 157 -15.88 -0.94 -1.99
CA GLU A 157 -14.52 -1.44 -1.84
C GLU A 157 -13.78 -0.84 -0.62
N VAL A 158 -14.50 -0.08 0.18
CA VAL A 158 -13.99 0.59 1.39
C VAL A 158 -14.55 -0.05 2.65
N GLU A 159 -13.74 -0.09 3.70
CA GLU A 159 -14.13 -0.67 4.99
C GLU A 159 -14.25 0.38 6.10
N HIS A 160 -14.93 -0.02 7.18
CA HIS A 160 -15.14 0.88 8.33
C HIS A 160 -14.59 0.31 9.64
N TRP A 161 -13.44 0.84 10.05
CA TRP A 161 -12.76 0.41 11.27
C TRP A 161 -12.96 1.41 12.41
N THR A 162 -12.87 0.93 13.64
CA THR A 162 -12.87 1.73 14.86
C THR A 162 -11.51 2.36 15.09
N ARG A 163 -11.46 3.40 15.93
CA ARG A 163 -10.18 3.99 16.36
C ARG A 163 -9.25 2.96 17.00
N ALA A 164 -9.80 2.00 17.74
CA ALA A 164 -9.01 0.96 18.39
C ALA A 164 -8.37 0.02 17.38
N GLU A 165 -9.11 -0.42 16.36
CA GLU A 165 -8.58 -1.24 15.25
C GLU A 165 -7.50 -0.50 14.47
N LEU A 166 -7.70 0.79 14.17
CA LEU A 166 -6.67 1.61 13.50
C LEU A 166 -5.45 1.85 14.39
N LYS A 167 -5.64 2.21 15.66
CA LYS A 167 -4.51 2.43 16.58
C LYS A 167 -3.70 1.15 16.79
N TYR A 168 -4.36 0.00 16.76
CA TYR A 168 -3.71 -1.29 16.90
C TYR A 168 -2.93 -1.67 15.64
N ASN A 169 -3.56 -1.59 14.47
CA ASN A 169 -2.94 -2.03 13.21
C ASN A 169 -2.08 -0.94 12.57
N PHE A 170 -2.58 0.28 12.39
CA PHE A 170 -1.91 1.35 11.64
C PHE A 170 -1.79 2.64 12.48
N PRO A 171 -1.02 2.62 13.59
CA PRO A 171 -0.93 3.74 14.52
C PRO A 171 -0.35 5.02 13.89
N GLU A 172 0.63 4.88 13.00
CA GLU A 172 1.26 6.00 12.29
C GLU A 172 0.26 6.69 11.34
N LEU A 173 -0.49 5.91 10.56
CA LEU A 173 -1.53 6.42 9.67
C LEU A 173 -2.63 7.16 10.45
N LEU A 174 -3.05 6.62 11.60
CA LEU A 174 -4.03 7.29 12.45
C LEU A 174 -3.49 8.60 13.04
N ALA A 175 -2.23 8.61 13.49
CA ALA A 175 -1.58 9.81 14.03
C ALA A 175 -1.43 10.90 12.95
N GLU A 176 -1.01 10.53 11.75
CA GLU A 176 -0.90 11.45 10.61
C GLU A 176 -2.25 12.07 10.25
N TRP A 177 -3.31 11.25 10.19
CA TRP A 177 -4.65 11.73 9.87
C TRP A 177 -5.23 12.64 10.98
N GLU A 178 -5.11 12.25 12.25
CA GLU A 178 -5.58 13.07 13.38
C GLU A 178 -4.78 14.38 13.51
N GLY A 179 -3.51 14.40 13.09
CA GLY A 179 -2.68 15.61 13.06
C GLY A 179 -2.99 16.59 11.94
N LYS A 180 -3.70 16.17 10.87
CA LYS A 180 -4.17 17.03 9.78
C LYS A 180 -5.50 17.74 10.10
N ASP A 181 -6.26 17.21 11.06
CA ASP A 181 -7.59 17.68 11.48
C ASP A 181 -7.57 18.57 12.75
N GLY A 182 -6.38 18.90 13.27
CA GLY A 182 -6.16 19.78 14.43
C GLY A 182 -5.71 21.18 14.02
#